data_AF-A0A3S0Z8L2-F1
#
_entry.id   AF-A0A3S0Z8L2-F1
#
_cell.length_a   1.000
_cell.length_b   1.000
_cell.length_c   1.000
_cell.angle_alpha   90.00
_cell.angle_beta   90.00
_cell.angle_gamma   90.00
#
_symmetry.space_group_name_H-M   'P 1'
#
loop_
_entity.id
_entity.type
_entity.pdbx_description
1 polymer ?
#
loop_
_entity_poly.entity_id
_entity_poly.type
_entity_poly.pdbx_seq_one_letter_code
_entity_poly.pdbx_strand_id
1 'polypeptide(L)'
;MPFRKSRYSLILIVLAALFSATTPARADGTVSFEQDVLPLIKARPAFEKFLLGTLKVTDAGSGTRISEQAMPHLGGARMGPYEFKATWHGPDGDVPVTLIIDTNTKFFDRAGREIRNGSLKQAVSVKETFDSIEIEQPR
;
A
#
# COMPACT_ATOMS: atom_id res chain seq x y z
N MET A 1 -33.53 0.99 -63.59
CA MET A 1 -33.06 1.45 -62.26
C MET A 1 -33.46 0.43 -61.21
N PRO A 2 -32.50 -0.21 -60.51
CA PRO A 2 -32.74 -0.66 -59.15
C PRO A 2 -31.71 -0.10 -58.15
N PHE A 3 -32.22 0.15 -56.96
CA PHE A 3 -31.57 0.74 -55.79
C PHE A 3 -30.38 -0.08 -55.27
N ARG A 4 -29.24 0.58 -55.05
CA ARG A 4 -28.04 0.02 -54.41
C ARG A 4 -28.17 0.16 -52.89
N LYS A 5 -28.36 -0.94 -52.17
CA LYS A 5 -28.39 -0.98 -50.69
C LYS A 5 -26.99 -0.62 -50.14
N SER A 6 -26.89 0.49 -49.41
CA SER A 6 -25.71 0.88 -48.64
C SER A 6 -25.52 -0.09 -47.47
N ARG A 7 -24.39 -0.81 -47.46
CA ARG A 7 -24.03 -1.80 -46.42
C ARG A 7 -22.97 -1.27 -45.45
N TYR A 8 -22.97 0.03 -45.15
CA TYR A 8 -21.90 0.64 -44.35
C TYR A 8 -22.34 1.19 -42.99
N SER A 9 -23.62 1.12 -42.62
CA SER A 9 -24.10 1.73 -41.37
C SER A 9 -24.00 0.85 -40.11
N LEU A 10 -23.42 -0.36 -40.19
CA LEU A 10 -23.41 -1.32 -39.07
C LEU A 10 -22.01 -1.64 -38.50
N ILE A 11 -20.95 -0.98 -38.96
CA ILE A 11 -19.56 -1.22 -38.50
C ILE A 11 -19.05 -0.12 -37.54
N LEU A 12 -19.87 0.89 -37.23
CA LEU A 12 -19.43 2.04 -36.41
C LEU A 12 -19.80 1.97 -34.91
N ILE A 13 -20.51 0.93 -34.45
CA ILE A 13 -20.96 0.86 -33.04
C ILE A 13 -20.09 -0.04 -32.15
N VAL A 14 -19.25 -0.93 -32.72
CA VAL A 14 -18.48 -1.90 -31.90
C VAL A 14 -17.14 -1.33 -31.41
N LEU A 15 -16.65 -0.20 -31.94
CA LEU A 15 -15.33 0.33 -31.59
C LEU A 15 -15.32 1.30 -30.39
N ALA A 16 -16.48 1.66 -29.83
CA ALA A 16 -16.58 2.62 -28.72
C ALA A 16 -16.65 1.98 -27.32
N ALA A 17 -16.77 0.65 -27.22
CA ALA A 17 -16.94 -0.05 -25.93
C ALA A 17 -15.62 -0.49 -25.26
N LEU A 18 -14.47 -0.26 -25.90
CA LEU A 18 -13.16 -0.71 -25.40
C LEU A 18 -12.39 0.34 -24.57
N PHE A 19 -12.98 1.50 -24.27
CA PHE A 19 -12.25 2.64 -23.72
C PHE A 19 -12.51 2.98 -22.24
N SER A 20 -13.21 2.15 -21.46
CA SER A 20 -13.66 2.56 -20.11
C SER A 20 -13.18 1.68 -18.94
N ALA A 21 -12.22 0.80 -19.14
CA ALA A 21 -11.58 0.07 -18.03
C ALA A 21 -10.19 0.63 -17.70
N THR A 22 -10.04 1.96 -17.67
CA THR A 22 -8.91 2.56 -16.95
C THR A 22 -9.25 2.48 -15.46
N THR A 23 -8.85 1.38 -14.81
CA THR A 23 -8.70 1.38 -13.36
C THR A 23 -7.78 2.54 -13.00
N PRO A 24 -8.04 3.27 -11.91
CA PRO A 24 -7.14 4.32 -11.48
C PRO A 24 -5.78 3.66 -11.20
N ALA A 25 -4.82 3.93 -12.07
CA ALA A 25 -3.42 3.75 -11.74
C ALA A 25 -3.18 4.71 -10.57
N ARG A 26 -3.20 4.18 -9.34
CA ARG A 26 -2.71 4.86 -8.13
C ARG A 26 -1.20 5.04 -8.29
N ALA A 27 -0.83 5.93 -9.20
CA ALA A 27 0.49 6.47 -9.35
C ALA A 27 0.57 7.68 -8.42
N ASP A 28 0.75 7.44 -7.12
CA ASP A 28 1.65 8.29 -6.34
C ASP A 28 2.03 7.65 -5.01
N GLY A 29 3.30 7.77 -4.66
CA GLY A 29 3.83 8.08 -3.31
C GLY A 29 3.45 7.32 -2.04
N THR A 30 2.23 6.81 -1.89
CA THR A 30 1.55 6.74 -0.60
C THR A 30 1.21 5.31 -0.22
N VAL A 31 1.40 4.98 1.05
CA VAL A 31 0.97 3.72 1.66
C VAL A 31 -0.47 3.89 2.14
N SER A 32 -1.33 2.91 1.91
CA SER A 32 -2.68 2.87 2.46
C SER A 32 -2.67 2.17 3.82
N PHE A 33 -3.15 2.85 4.85
CA PHE A 33 -3.31 2.25 6.17
C PHE A 33 -4.24 1.03 6.09
N GLU A 34 -5.38 1.15 5.43
CA GLU A 34 -6.40 0.09 5.38
C GLU A 34 -5.95 -1.12 4.56
N GLN A 35 -5.26 -0.88 3.44
CA GLN A 35 -4.92 -1.93 2.48
C GLN A 35 -3.56 -2.57 2.78
N ASP A 36 -2.56 -1.77 3.16
CA ASP A 36 -1.18 -2.24 3.28
C ASP A 36 -0.81 -2.57 4.73
N VAL A 37 -1.30 -1.80 5.71
CA VAL A 37 -0.81 -1.87 7.11
C VAL A 37 -1.78 -2.57 8.06
N LEU A 38 -3.09 -2.34 7.94
CA LEU A 38 -4.10 -2.97 8.78
C LEU A 38 -4.06 -4.51 8.74
N PRO A 39 -3.77 -5.19 7.60
CA PRO A 39 -3.58 -6.64 7.59
C PRO A 39 -2.41 -7.12 8.47
N LEU A 40 -1.35 -6.31 8.62
CA LEU A 40 -0.21 -6.64 9.50
C LEU A 40 -0.64 -6.55 10.96
N ILE A 41 -1.41 -5.53 11.32
CA ILE A 41 -1.92 -5.29 12.68
C ILE A 41 -2.95 -6.35 13.09
N LYS A 42 -3.79 -6.83 12.16
CA LYS A 42 -4.78 -7.89 12.40
C LYS A 42 -4.19 -9.20 12.93
N ALA A 43 -2.89 -9.43 12.73
CA ALA A 43 -2.18 -10.55 13.37
C ALA A 43 -2.04 -10.38 14.90
N ARG A 44 -2.34 -9.19 15.46
CA ARG A 44 -2.33 -8.83 16.87
C ARG A 44 -3.65 -8.15 17.28
N PRO A 45 -4.71 -8.93 17.58
CA PRO A 45 -6.05 -8.39 17.82
C PRO A 45 -6.15 -7.35 18.94
N ALA A 46 -5.31 -7.45 19.97
CA ALA A 46 -5.26 -6.45 21.05
C ALA A 46 -4.83 -5.07 20.54
N PHE A 47 -3.84 -5.02 19.65
CA PHE A 47 -3.38 -3.77 19.03
C PHE A 47 -4.37 -3.25 18.00
N GLU A 48 -4.99 -4.12 17.21
CA GLU A 48 -6.09 -3.73 16.31
C GLU A 48 -7.21 -3.03 17.09
N LYS A 49 -7.70 -3.67 18.16
CA LYS A 49 -8.77 -3.12 19.00
C LYS A 49 -8.36 -1.80 19.66
N PHE A 50 -7.12 -1.71 20.14
CA PHE A 50 -6.59 -0.46 20.70
C PHE A 50 -6.59 0.64 19.62
N LEU A 51 -5.89 0.44 18.51
CA LEU A 51 -5.74 1.45 17.46
C LEU A 51 -7.09 1.91 16.91
N LEU A 52 -7.97 0.98 16.53
CA LEU A 52 -9.27 1.33 15.95
C LEU A 52 -10.25 1.92 16.98
N GLY A 53 -10.01 1.68 18.28
CA GLY A 53 -10.83 2.21 19.36
C GLY A 53 -10.36 3.58 19.86
N THR A 54 -9.08 3.91 19.71
CA THR A 54 -8.48 5.15 20.25
C THR A 54 -8.10 6.15 19.17
N LEU A 55 -7.90 5.73 17.93
CA LEU A 55 -7.38 6.58 16.85
C LEU A 55 -8.29 6.58 15.63
N LYS A 56 -8.48 7.78 15.08
CA LYS A 56 -8.91 7.96 13.69
C LYS A 56 -7.70 8.20 12.80
N VAL A 57 -7.32 7.19 12.02
CA VAL A 57 -6.13 7.23 11.16
C VAL A 57 -6.51 7.72 9.76
N THR A 58 -5.71 8.62 9.19
CA THR A 58 -5.82 9.00 7.77
C THR A 58 -5.24 7.89 6.92
N ASP A 59 -5.98 7.39 5.94
CA ASP A 59 -5.55 6.24 5.12
C ASP A 59 -4.21 6.48 4.40
N ALA A 60 -3.96 7.71 3.96
CA ALA A 60 -2.73 8.07 3.27
C ALA A 60 -1.55 8.26 4.23
N GLY A 61 -0.51 7.42 4.09
CA GLY A 61 0.74 7.51 4.85
C GLY A 61 2.01 7.32 4.00
N SER A 62 3.14 7.27 4.68
CA SER A 62 4.46 7.02 4.09
C SER A 62 5.10 5.75 4.63
N GLY A 63 6.05 5.22 3.87
CA GLY A 63 6.90 4.11 4.28
C GLY A 63 8.24 4.17 3.55
N THR A 64 9.20 3.39 4.01
CA THR A 64 10.53 3.32 3.42
C THR A 64 10.47 2.74 2.01
N ARG A 65 10.77 3.55 1.00
CA ARG A 65 10.84 3.10 -0.39
C ARG A 65 12.17 2.39 -0.65
N ILE A 66 12.09 1.17 -1.17
CA ILE A 66 13.27 0.38 -1.53
C ILE A 66 13.89 0.93 -2.82
N SER A 67 15.18 1.25 -2.76
CA SER A 67 15.96 1.70 -3.93
C SER A 67 16.23 0.55 -4.89
N GLU A 68 15.94 0.77 -6.18
CA GLU A 68 16.26 -0.18 -7.25
C GLU A 68 17.77 -0.47 -7.35
N GLN A 69 18.62 0.52 -7.07
CA GLN A 69 20.07 0.33 -7.08
C GLN A 69 20.55 -0.58 -5.95
N ALA A 70 19.89 -0.50 -4.79
CA ALA A 70 20.20 -1.34 -3.63
C ALA A 70 19.63 -2.76 -3.79
N MET A 71 18.39 -2.87 -4.28
CA MET A 71 17.63 -4.11 -4.42
C MET A 71 16.84 -4.12 -5.73
N PRO A 72 17.45 -4.56 -6.85
CA PRO A 72 16.89 -4.40 -8.20
C PRO A 72 15.50 -5.03 -8.40
N HIS A 73 15.21 -6.15 -7.72
CA HIS A 73 13.94 -6.85 -7.89
C HIS A 73 12.82 -6.35 -6.97
N LEU A 74 13.14 -5.44 -6.04
CA LEU A 74 12.19 -4.84 -5.10
C LEU A 74 12.16 -3.31 -5.23
N GLY A 75 12.75 -2.76 -6.29
CA GLY A 75 12.78 -1.33 -6.57
C GLY A 75 11.38 -0.74 -6.55
N GLY A 76 11.19 0.31 -5.75
CA GLY A 76 9.94 1.02 -5.60
C GLY A 76 8.90 0.39 -4.68
N ALA A 77 9.13 -0.85 -4.20
CA ALA A 77 8.35 -1.41 -3.10
C ALA A 77 8.53 -0.58 -1.82
N ARG A 78 7.57 -0.68 -0.91
CA ARG A 78 7.62 -0.01 0.40
C ARG A 78 7.66 -1.03 1.52
N MET A 79 8.28 -0.63 2.62
CA MET A 79 8.33 -1.36 3.88
C MET A 79 8.28 -0.37 5.03
N GLY A 80 7.98 -0.86 6.23
CA GLY A 80 7.99 -0.08 7.45
C GLY A 80 9.37 0.52 7.80
N PRO A 81 9.43 1.42 8.78
CA PRO A 81 8.29 1.92 9.55
C PRO A 81 7.31 2.71 8.68
N TYR A 82 6.03 2.61 9.00
CA TYR A 82 4.95 3.31 8.31
C TYR A 82 4.44 4.47 9.14
N GLU A 83 4.29 5.65 8.55
CA GLU A 83 3.86 6.86 9.25
C GLU A 83 2.53 7.37 8.71
N PHE A 84 1.61 7.69 9.63
CA PHE A 84 0.27 8.17 9.31
C PHE A 84 -0.11 9.35 10.20
N LYS A 85 -0.87 10.30 9.65
CA LYS A 85 -1.57 11.30 10.45
C LYS A 85 -2.77 10.65 11.13
N ALA A 86 -2.93 10.86 12.42
CA ALA A 86 -4.06 10.34 13.17
C ALA A 86 -4.60 11.36 14.18
N THR A 87 -5.82 11.09 14.68
CA THR A 87 -6.43 11.83 15.78
C THR A 87 -6.68 10.86 16.92
N TRP A 88 -6.10 11.13 18.08
CA TRP A 88 -6.33 10.39 19.32
C TRP A 88 -7.58 10.92 20.02
N HIS A 89 -8.51 10.02 20.33
CA HIS A 89 -9.73 10.33 21.08
C HIS A 89 -9.47 10.16 22.59
N GLY A 90 -9.39 11.28 23.31
CA GLY A 90 -9.20 11.32 24.76
C GLY A 90 -10.41 11.86 25.53
N PRO A 91 -10.45 11.71 26.86
CA PRO A 91 -11.52 12.27 27.70
C PRO A 91 -11.59 13.80 27.63
N ASP A 92 -10.44 14.44 27.38
CA ASP A 92 -10.31 15.90 27.28
C ASP A 92 -10.48 16.42 25.84
N GLY A 93 -10.79 15.53 24.89
CA GLY A 93 -11.02 15.85 23.49
C GLY A 93 -10.06 15.16 22.51
N ASP A 94 -10.13 15.61 21.27
CA ASP A 94 -9.36 15.07 20.15
C ASP A 94 -7.97 15.71 20.05
N VAL A 95 -6.92 14.87 20.00
CA VAL A 95 -5.53 15.31 19.91
C VAL A 95 -4.91 14.83 18.59
N PRO A 96 -4.43 15.73 17.71
CA PRO A 96 -3.72 15.30 16.51
C PRO A 96 -2.38 14.68 16.89
N VAL A 97 -2.04 13.56 16.25
CA VAL A 97 -0.79 12.81 16.48
C VAL A 97 -0.23 12.24 15.17
N THR A 98 1.06 11.89 15.20
CA THR A 98 1.67 11.03 14.18
C THR A 98 1.69 9.60 14.71
N LEU A 99 1.06 8.67 14.00
CA LEU A 99 1.10 7.24 14.29
C LEU A 99 2.22 6.61 13.45
N ILE A 100 3.17 5.96 14.13
CA ILE A 100 4.23 5.18 13.49
C ILE A 100 3.97 3.70 13.76
N ILE A 101 4.02 2.87 12.73
CA ILE A 101 3.87 1.42 12.81
C ILE A 101 5.20 0.77 12.42
N ASP A 102 5.84 0.13 13.40
CA ASP A 102 7.08 -0.60 13.17
C ASP A 102 6.81 -2.02 12.70
N THR A 103 7.66 -2.49 11.79
CA THR A 103 7.57 -3.83 11.24
C THR A 103 8.90 -4.56 11.37
N ASN A 104 8.81 -5.86 11.64
CA ASN A 104 9.90 -6.78 11.43
C ASN A 104 9.93 -7.21 9.97
N THR A 105 11.05 -6.93 9.29
CA THR A 105 11.21 -7.17 7.85
C THR A 105 12.14 -8.35 7.57
N LYS A 106 11.71 -9.24 6.67
CA LYS A 106 12.51 -10.38 6.19
C LYS A 106 12.56 -10.39 4.66
N PHE A 107 13.75 -10.61 4.10
CA PHE A 107 13.97 -10.68 2.66
C PHE A 107 14.21 -12.11 2.20
N PHE A 108 13.70 -12.47 1.03
CA PHE A 108 13.82 -13.82 0.49
C PHE A 108 14.37 -13.82 -0.93
N ASP A 109 15.18 -14.83 -1.23
CA ASP A 109 15.70 -15.08 -2.58
C ASP A 109 14.65 -15.75 -3.49
N ARG A 110 15.00 -15.98 -4.75
CA ARG A 110 14.11 -16.64 -5.72
C ARG A 110 13.72 -18.07 -5.33
N ALA A 111 14.52 -18.73 -4.50
CA ALA A 111 14.21 -20.06 -3.97
C ALA A 111 13.32 -19.99 -2.70
N GLY A 112 12.91 -18.80 -2.27
CA GLY A 112 12.10 -18.60 -1.07
C GLY A 112 12.90 -18.74 0.23
N ARG A 113 14.23 -18.68 0.17
CA ARG A 113 15.09 -18.77 1.36
C ARG A 113 15.32 -17.39 1.94
N GLU A 114 15.22 -17.28 3.26
CA GLU A 114 15.49 -16.05 3.99
C GLU A 114 16.97 -15.64 3.83
N ILE A 115 17.21 -14.42 3.37
CA ILE A 115 18.56 -13.85 3.26
C ILE A 115 18.88 -13.21 4.61
N ARG A 116 19.62 -13.96 5.45
CA ARG A 116 20.04 -13.47 6.78
C ARG A 116 21.37 -12.74 6.75
N ASN A 117 22.26 -13.14 5.84
CA ASN A 117 23.61 -12.60 5.70
C ASN A 117 23.91 -12.36 4.21
N GLY A 118 24.76 -11.37 3.93
CA GLY A 118 25.23 -11.07 2.57
C GLY A 118 24.40 -10.02 1.83
N SER A 119 24.44 -10.07 0.50
CA SER A 119 23.87 -9.03 -0.36
C SER A 119 22.34 -9.16 -0.51
N LEU A 120 21.61 -8.08 -0.26
CA LEU A 120 20.17 -8.01 -0.52
C LEU A 120 19.83 -7.82 -2.02
N LYS A 121 20.83 -7.69 -2.90
CA LYS A 121 20.60 -7.57 -4.36
C LYS A 121 19.86 -8.78 -4.96
N GLN A 122 19.96 -9.94 -4.31
CA GLN A 122 19.28 -11.18 -4.71
C GLN A 122 17.88 -11.34 -4.11
N ALA A 123 17.43 -10.41 -3.25
CA ALA A 123 16.10 -10.43 -2.67
C ALA A 123 15.06 -10.16 -3.76
N VAL A 124 14.07 -11.03 -3.88
CA VAL A 124 12.96 -10.89 -4.84
C VAL A 124 11.61 -10.74 -4.16
N SER A 125 11.54 -10.99 -2.85
CA SER A 125 10.36 -10.73 -2.05
C SER A 125 10.75 -10.25 -0.66
N VAL A 126 9.83 -9.50 -0.06
CA VAL A 126 9.90 -9.00 1.31
C VAL A 126 8.65 -9.46 2.04
N LYS A 127 8.80 -9.84 3.30
CA LYS A 127 7.69 -10.14 4.20
C LYS A 127 7.84 -9.33 5.46
N GLU A 128 6.75 -8.70 5.87
CA GLU A 128 6.68 -7.91 7.08
C GLU A 128 5.75 -8.56 8.09
N THR A 129 6.04 -8.34 9.36
CA THR A 129 5.14 -8.63 10.48
C THR A 129 5.12 -7.44 11.42
N PHE A 130 3.95 -7.12 11.98
CA PHE A 130 3.80 -6.08 12.99
C PHE A 130 4.74 -6.31 14.18
N ASP A 131 5.40 -5.25 14.64
CA ASP A 131 6.27 -5.24 15.82
C ASP A 131 5.69 -4.36 16.93
N SER A 132 5.70 -3.04 16.73
CA SER A 132 5.28 -2.03 17.69
C SER A 132 4.54 -0.85 17.04
N ILE A 133 4.06 0.06 17.89
CA ILE A 133 3.57 1.37 17.49
C ILE A 133 4.29 2.44 18.29
N GLU A 134 4.49 3.60 17.66
CA GLU A 134 4.89 4.83 18.32
C GLU A 134 3.87 5.93 18.05
N ILE A 135 3.71 6.83 19.00
CA ILE A 135 2.79 7.95 18.91
C ILE A 135 3.58 9.20 19.25
N GLU A 136 3.75 10.05 18.25
CA GLU A 136 4.53 11.28 18.34
C GLU A 136 3.63 12.51 18.20
N GLN A 137 4.22 13.67 18.50
CA GLN A 137 3.62 14.95 18.12
C GLN A 137 3.44 15.01 16.58
N PRO A 138 2.46 15.78 16.08
CA PRO A 138 2.28 15.99 14.65
C PRO A 138 3.56 16.56 14.02
N ARG A 139 3.99 15.96 12.90
CA ARG A 139 5.08 16.47 12.05
C ARG A 139 4.57 17.49 11.03
#